data_AF-A0A368XP65-F1
#
_entry.id   AF-A0A368XP65-F1
#
_cell.length_a   1.000
_cell.length_b   1.000
_cell.length_c   1.000
_cell.angle_alpha   90.00
_cell.angle_beta   90.00
_cell.angle_gamma   90.00
#
_symmetry.space_group_name_H-M   'P 1'
#
loop_
_entity.id
_entity.type
_entity.pdbx_description
1 polymer ?
#
loop_
_entity_poly.entity_id
_entity_poly.type
_entity_poly.pdbx_seq_one_letter_code
_entity_poly.pdbx_strand_id
1 'polypeptide(L)'
;MNKLSAAALLCGALLGASAQAALVRVASDTVGGTFQYDFDAGIQVGADSRADVQWQQFSTTTRGLTVAFLSSATLLSLGSVNFDAITESVLMGLSYSTADIPGPPDAASPLGVGGVFAVKTNLGNYAKAIVTGYAAGANGTDFYDLQMDYALYDGQPVGPIGELPEPGALGLFALGAGALGWTRRRKPAPASQR
;
A
#
# COMPACT_ATOMS: atom_id res chain seq x y z
N MET A 1 62.95 12.33 2.29
CA MET A 1 61.97 13.43 2.35
C MET A 1 60.95 13.22 1.24
N ASN A 2 59.68 13.01 1.64
CA ASN A 2 58.41 13.21 0.90
C ASN A 2 58.19 12.33 -0.37
N LYS A 3 57.08 11.59 -0.56
CA LYS A 3 55.67 11.80 -0.18
C LYS A 3 54.90 10.46 -0.05
N LEU A 4 53.92 10.46 0.85
CA LEU A 4 52.84 9.48 1.04
C LEU A 4 51.88 9.40 -0.16
N SER A 5 51.22 8.23 -0.32
CA SER A 5 49.76 8.06 -0.48
C SER A 5 49.49 6.57 -0.78
N ALA A 6 49.09 5.75 0.20
CA ALA A 6 47.74 5.56 0.72
C ALA A 6 46.73 5.13 -0.37
N ALA A 7 46.68 3.82 -0.66
CA ALA A 7 45.61 3.20 -1.42
C ALA A 7 44.45 2.88 -0.45
N ALA A 8 43.37 3.64 -0.54
CA ALA A 8 42.12 3.38 0.14
C ALA A 8 41.43 2.17 -0.52
N LEU A 9 41.36 1.03 0.17
CA LEU A 9 40.37 0.01 -0.15
C LEU A 9 39.02 0.50 0.40
N LEU A 10 38.11 0.87 -0.51
CA LEU A 10 36.71 1.10 -0.19
C LEU A 10 36.11 -0.19 0.39
N CYS A 11 35.74 -0.17 1.67
CA CYS A 11 34.70 -1.03 2.21
C CYS A 11 33.37 -0.62 1.57
N GLY A 12 32.93 -1.35 0.55
CA GLY A 12 31.56 -1.28 0.07
C GLY A 12 30.64 -1.92 1.09
N ALA A 13 30.08 -1.13 2.00
CA ALA A 13 28.93 -1.54 2.78
C ALA A 13 27.74 -1.66 1.82
N LEU A 14 27.39 -2.88 1.43
CA LEU A 14 26.08 -3.19 0.89
C LEU A 14 25.07 -2.97 2.02
N LEU A 15 24.59 -1.74 2.15
CA LEU A 15 23.40 -1.44 2.94
C LEU A 15 22.24 -2.13 2.24
N GLY A 16 21.74 -3.22 2.84
CA GLY A 16 20.51 -3.86 2.41
C GLY A 16 19.38 -2.85 2.54
N ALA A 17 18.93 -2.30 1.42
CA ALA A 17 17.66 -1.59 1.37
C ALA A 17 16.58 -2.62 1.67
N SER A 18 15.90 -2.47 2.81
CA SER A 18 14.69 -3.24 3.08
C SER A 18 13.66 -2.88 2.01
N ALA A 19 13.24 -3.88 1.24
CA ALA A 19 12.09 -3.79 0.36
C ALA A 19 10.86 -3.33 1.16
N GLN A 20 10.20 -2.26 0.74
CA GLN A 20 9.06 -1.65 1.43
C GLN A 20 7.89 -1.51 0.46
N ALA A 21 6.81 -2.29 0.60
CA ALA A 21 5.76 -2.36 -0.40
C ALA A 21 5.18 -0.99 -0.79
N ALA A 22 4.74 -0.87 -2.04
CA ALA A 22 4.45 0.41 -2.64
C ALA A 22 3.10 0.95 -2.15
N LEU A 23 3.04 2.26 -1.89
CA LEU A 23 1.79 2.96 -1.67
C LEU A 23 1.00 2.99 -2.98
N VAL A 24 -0.13 2.29 -3.01
CA VAL A 24 -1.02 2.19 -4.18
C VAL A 24 -1.99 3.36 -4.23
N ARG A 25 -2.57 3.71 -3.07
CA ARG A 25 -3.65 4.71 -2.99
C ARG A 25 -3.70 5.38 -1.63
N VAL A 26 -4.07 6.66 -1.62
CA VAL A 26 -4.60 7.37 -0.45
C VAL A 26 -5.92 8.01 -0.85
N ALA A 27 -6.96 7.83 -0.04
CA ALA A 27 -8.28 8.38 -0.34
C ALA A 27 -9.10 8.63 0.94
N SER A 28 -10.10 9.49 0.80
CA SER A 28 -11.15 9.74 1.78
C SER A 28 -12.46 9.22 1.20
N ASP A 29 -13.23 8.45 1.98
CA ASP A 29 -14.51 7.91 1.51
C ASP A 29 -15.55 7.81 2.64
N THR A 30 -16.80 7.64 2.24
CA THR A 30 -17.95 7.39 3.11
C THR A 30 -18.59 6.05 2.74
N VAL A 31 -18.62 5.13 3.70
CA VAL A 31 -19.31 3.85 3.57
C VAL A 31 -20.70 3.96 4.19
N GLY A 32 -21.72 3.85 3.35
CA GLY A 32 -23.11 3.92 3.73
C GLY A 32 -23.54 2.76 4.64
N GLY A 33 -24.55 3.02 5.47
CA GLY A 33 -25.15 1.98 6.33
C GLY A 33 -25.67 0.77 5.55
N THR A 34 -25.11 -0.40 5.90
CA THR A 34 -25.27 -1.74 5.30
C THR A 34 -24.75 -1.89 3.87
N PHE A 35 -23.68 -1.15 3.53
CA PHE A 35 -22.91 -1.35 2.30
C PHE A 35 -21.54 -1.97 2.55
N GLN A 36 -20.96 -2.53 1.50
CA GLN A 36 -19.62 -3.10 1.50
C GLN A 36 -18.65 -2.15 0.77
N TYR A 37 -17.37 -2.28 1.07
CA TYR A 37 -16.34 -1.43 0.50
C TYR A 37 -15.17 -2.26 0.00
N ASP A 38 -14.74 -1.99 -1.23
CA ASP A 38 -13.57 -2.58 -1.89
C ASP A 38 -12.45 -1.53 -1.86
N PHE A 39 -11.42 -1.76 -1.04
CA PHE A 39 -10.30 -0.82 -0.89
C PHE A 39 -9.40 -0.78 -2.13
N ASP A 40 -9.29 -1.89 -2.84
CA ASP A 40 -8.46 -2.05 -4.03
C ASP A 40 -9.01 -1.19 -5.18
N ALA A 41 -10.31 -1.30 -5.44
CA ALA A 41 -11.01 -0.47 -6.40
C ALA A 41 -11.28 0.96 -5.87
N GLY A 42 -11.40 1.12 -4.55
CA GLY A 42 -11.75 2.38 -3.90
C GLY A 42 -13.20 2.76 -4.18
N ILE A 43 -14.11 1.80 -4.03
CA ILE A 43 -15.53 1.99 -4.29
C ILE A 43 -16.39 1.28 -3.23
N GLN A 44 -17.52 1.88 -2.93
CA GLN A 44 -18.62 1.20 -2.25
C GLN A 44 -19.37 0.30 -3.23
N VAL A 45 -19.73 -0.90 -2.76
CA VAL A 45 -20.52 -1.88 -3.51
C VAL A 45 -21.63 -2.48 -2.65
N GLY A 46 -22.57 -3.17 -3.29
CA GLY A 46 -23.56 -4.00 -2.60
C GLY A 46 -22.93 -5.30 -2.07
N ALA A 47 -23.69 -6.39 -2.09
CA ALA A 47 -23.11 -7.71 -1.80
C ALA A 47 -22.26 -8.21 -2.98
N ASP A 48 -20.93 -8.13 -2.85
CA ASP A 48 -19.97 -8.49 -3.90
C ASP A 48 -18.74 -9.16 -3.27
N SER A 49 -18.26 -10.27 -3.85
CA SER A 49 -17.07 -10.98 -3.36
C SER A 49 -15.77 -10.18 -3.46
N ARG A 50 -15.78 -9.09 -4.25
CA ARG A 50 -14.64 -8.17 -4.37
C ARG A 50 -14.50 -7.22 -3.19
N ALA A 51 -15.57 -7.00 -2.42
CA ALA A 51 -15.48 -6.15 -1.26
C ALA A 51 -14.62 -6.77 -0.15
N ASP A 52 -14.05 -5.92 0.68
CA ASP A 52 -13.18 -6.34 1.79
C ASP A 52 -13.90 -6.27 3.13
N VAL A 53 -14.62 -5.17 3.35
CA VAL A 53 -15.33 -4.90 4.61
C VAL A 53 -16.77 -4.53 4.36
N GLN A 54 -17.60 -4.71 5.38
CA GLN A 54 -18.97 -4.22 5.42
C GLN A 54 -19.17 -3.32 6.62
N TRP A 55 -19.70 -2.12 6.37
CA TRP A 55 -20.24 -1.29 7.44
C TRP A 55 -21.67 -1.72 7.72
N GLN A 56 -21.84 -2.55 8.75
CA GLN A 56 -23.09 -3.25 9.00
C GLN A 56 -23.92 -2.55 10.08
N GLN A 57 -25.20 -2.30 9.79
CA GLN A 57 -26.20 -1.96 10.80
C GLN A 57 -26.84 -3.27 11.30
N PHE A 58 -26.51 -3.69 12.51
CA PHE A 58 -27.09 -4.89 13.13
C PHE A 58 -28.49 -4.62 13.70
N SER A 59 -28.71 -3.41 14.19
CA SER A 59 -29.98 -2.93 14.73
C SER A 59 -30.10 -1.42 14.50
N THR A 60 -31.15 -0.79 15.04
CA THR A 60 -31.30 0.67 15.01
C THR A 60 -30.21 1.42 15.79
N THR A 61 -29.52 0.73 16.72
CA THR A 61 -28.52 1.34 17.61
C THR A 61 -27.21 0.55 17.66
N THR A 62 -27.09 -0.57 16.95
CA THR A 62 -25.89 -1.41 16.99
C THR A 62 -25.36 -1.57 15.58
N ARG A 63 -24.05 -1.36 15.43
CA ARG A 63 -23.37 -1.36 14.14
C ARG A 63 -21.90 -1.71 14.35
N GLY A 64 -21.23 -2.10 13.28
CA GLY A 64 -19.83 -2.49 13.35
C GLY A 64 -19.24 -2.72 11.97
N LEU A 65 -17.92 -2.83 11.96
CA LEU A 65 -17.18 -3.19 10.76
C LEU A 65 -16.95 -4.70 10.76
N THR A 66 -17.44 -5.37 9.72
CA THR A 66 -17.32 -6.81 9.55
C THR A 66 -16.56 -7.11 8.26
N VAL A 67 -16.11 -8.36 8.08
CA VAL A 67 -15.58 -8.80 6.78
C VAL A 67 -16.73 -8.84 5.79
N ALA A 68 -16.51 -8.35 4.57
CA ALA A 68 -17.52 -8.36 3.53
C ALA A 68 -18.02 -9.78 3.21
N PHE A 69 -19.27 -9.87 2.74
CA PHE A 69 -19.87 -11.15 2.36
C PHE A 69 -19.10 -11.79 1.20
N LEU A 70 -18.83 -13.10 1.28
CA LEU A 70 -18.04 -13.86 0.29
C LEU A 70 -16.60 -13.36 0.10
N SER A 71 -16.10 -12.54 1.02
CA SER A 71 -14.72 -12.06 1.00
C SER A 71 -13.80 -13.00 1.75
N SER A 72 -12.54 -13.06 1.31
CA SER A 72 -11.43 -13.65 2.07
C SER A 72 -10.58 -12.60 2.78
N ALA A 73 -11.04 -11.34 2.80
CA ALA A 73 -10.39 -10.28 3.54
C ALA A 73 -10.41 -10.56 5.05
N THR A 74 -9.49 -9.91 5.76
CA THR A 74 -9.41 -9.98 7.22
C THR A 74 -9.12 -8.60 7.76
N LEU A 75 -9.53 -8.33 8.99
CA LEU A 75 -9.45 -7.01 9.58
C LEU A 75 -8.98 -7.07 11.03
N LEU A 76 -8.49 -5.93 11.51
CA LEU A 76 -7.93 -5.76 12.83
C LEU A 76 -8.19 -4.34 13.31
N SER A 77 -8.70 -4.21 14.53
CA SER A 77 -8.72 -2.91 15.21
C SER A 77 -7.34 -2.62 15.80
N LEU A 78 -6.83 -1.41 15.54
CA LEU A 78 -5.63 -0.87 16.18
C LEU A 78 -5.99 0.13 17.28
N GLY A 79 -7.25 0.57 17.34
CA GLY A 79 -7.75 1.54 18.31
C GLY A 79 -7.13 2.92 18.10
N SER A 80 -6.91 3.66 19.19
CA SER A 80 -6.35 5.01 19.15
C SER A 80 -4.82 4.97 19.09
N VAL A 81 -4.29 4.79 17.89
CA VAL A 81 -2.84 4.83 17.60
C VAL A 81 -2.51 5.93 16.59
N ASN A 82 -1.24 6.32 16.51
CA ASN A 82 -0.80 7.30 15.51
C ASN A 82 -0.86 6.68 14.11
N PHE A 83 -1.81 7.13 13.29
CA PHE A 83 -2.02 6.66 11.93
C PHE A 83 -0.76 6.72 11.06
N ASP A 84 0.02 7.81 11.16
CA ASP A 84 1.22 8.02 10.35
C ASP A 84 2.39 7.13 10.77
N ALA A 85 2.39 6.67 12.02
CA ALA A 85 3.42 5.77 12.55
C ALA A 85 3.24 4.32 12.06
N ILE A 86 2.07 3.97 11.53
CA ILE A 86 1.80 2.63 10.99
C ILE A 86 2.39 2.57 9.59
N THR A 87 3.58 1.99 9.49
CA THR A 87 4.21 1.66 8.20
C THR A 87 3.59 0.40 7.62
N GLU A 88 3.82 0.19 6.33
CA GLU A 88 3.43 -1.05 5.66
C GLU A 88 4.12 -2.29 6.27
N SER A 89 5.40 -2.21 6.62
CA SER A 89 6.10 -3.29 7.33
C SER A 89 5.44 -3.66 8.66
N VAL A 90 4.87 -2.68 9.37
CA VAL A 90 4.04 -2.94 10.55
C VAL A 90 2.78 -3.67 10.10
N LEU A 91 2.04 -3.16 9.10
CA LEU A 91 0.81 -3.80 8.60
C LEU A 91 0.99 -5.26 8.21
N MET A 92 2.08 -5.61 7.53
CA MET A 92 2.37 -6.99 7.11
C MET A 92 2.71 -7.91 8.28
N GLY A 93 3.24 -7.36 9.38
CA GLY A 93 3.60 -8.11 10.58
C GLY A 93 2.45 -8.31 11.58
N LEU A 94 1.27 -7.74 11.32
CA LEU A 94 0.11 -7.86 12.21
C LEU A 94 -0.65 -9.17 11.98
N SER A 95 -1.31 -9.64 13.04
CA SER A 95 -2.23 -10.78 12.99
C SER A 95 -3.65 -10.30 12.76
N TYR A 96 -4.19 -10.59 11.58
CA TYR A 96 -5.56 -10.24 11.20
C TYR A 96 -6.54 -11.36 11.55
N SER A 97 -7.83 -11.02 11.64
CA SER A 97 -8.89 -11.98 11.92
C SER A 97 -10.17 -11.66 11.13
N THR A 98 -11.18 -12.51 11.25
CA THR A 98 -12.53 -12.23 10.75
C THR A 98 -13.46 -11.75 11.87
N ALA A 99 -12.92 -11.38 13.03
CA ALA A 99 -13.73 -10.90 14.15
C ALA A 99 -14.24 -9.49 13.87
N ASP A 100 -15.52 -9.27 14.11
CA ASP A 100 -16.16 -7.97 13.94
C ASP A 100 -15.53 -6.92 14.85
N ILE A 101 -15.40 -5.69 14.36
CA ILE A 101 -14.99 -4.53 15.15
C ILE A 101 -16.27 -3.78 15.58
N PRO A 102 -16.57 -3.71 16.89
CA PRO A 102 -17.75 -3.00 17.38
C PRO A 102 -17.70 -1.50 17.04
N GLY A 103 -18.78 -0.98 16.48
CA GLY A 103 -18.96 0.44 16.15
C GLY A 103 -19.71 1.23 17.24
N PRO A 104 -19.84 2.56 17.09
CA PRO A 104 -20.68 3.41 17.93
C PRO A 104 -22.14 2.94 17.95
N PRO A 105 -22.95 3.29 18.96
CA PRO A 105 -22.72 4.33 19.96
C PRO A 105 -22.05 3.81 21.25
N ASP A 106 -21.52 2.59 21.25
CA ASP A 106 -20.75 2.10 22.41
C ASP A 106 -19.57 3.04 22.68
N ALA A 107 -19.49 3.57 23.90
CA ALA A 107 -18.42 4.47 24.32
C ALA A 107 -17.05 3.78 24.33
N ALA A 108 -17.01 2.45 24.44
CA ALA A 108 -15.81 1.64 24.32
C ALA A 108 -15.51 1.24 22.86
N SER A 109 -16.27 1.75 21.88
CA SER A 109 -16.09 1.38 20.47
C SER A 109 -14.67 1.73 20.00
N PRO A 110 -13.91 0.76 19.49
CA PRO A 110 -12.62 1.02 18.85
C PRO A 110 -12.72 1.86 17.57
N LEU A 111 -13.92 2.02 17.01
CA LEU A 111 -14.20 2.84 15.82
C LEU A 111 -14.72 4.24 16.20
N GLY A 112 -14.41 4.75 17.40
CA GLY A 112 -14.58 6.18 17.67
C GLY A 112 -13.83 7.05 16.65
N VAL A 113 -14.17 8.34 16.53
CA VAL A 113 -13.40 9.28 15.68
C VAL A 113 -11.94 9.28 16.12
N GLY A 114 -11.02 9.12 15.16
CA GLY A 114 -9.59 8.91 15.38
C GLY A 114 -9.20 7.45 15.59
N GLY A 115 -10.16 6.55 15.71
CA GLY A 115 -9.94 5.11 15.77
C GLY A 115 -9.35 4.59 14.46
N VAL A 116 -8.34 3.74 14.57
CA VAL A 116 -7.63 3.17 13.43
C VAL A 116 -7.91 1.68 13.34
N PHE A 117 -8.13 1.21 12.12
CA PHE A 117 -8.21 -0.21 11.81
C PHE A 117 -7.36 -0.53 10.58
N ALA A 118 -7.01 -1.80 10.44
CA ALA A 118 -6.27 -2.34 9.32
C ALA A 118 -7.09 -3.45 8.64
N VAL A 119 -6.92 -3.57 7.33
CA VAL A 119 -7.57 -4.57 6.49
C VAL A 119 -6.51 -5.22 5.63
N LYS A 120 -6.48 -6.54 5.61
CA LYS A 120 -5.81 -7.32 4.56
C LYS A 120 -6.88 -7.67 3.53
N THR A 121 -6.78 -7.10 2.34
CA THR A 121 -7.78 -7.23 1.28
C THR A 121 -7.82 -8.64 0.71
N ASN A 122 -8.88 -8.97 -0.01
CA ASN A 122 -9.01 -10.26 -0.70
C ASN A 122 -7.93 -10.48 -1.79
N LEU A 123 -7.35 -9.40 -2.34
CA LEU A 123 -6.23 -9.45 -3.29
C LEU A 123 -4.86 -9.53 -2.61
N GLY A 124 -4.80 -9.51 -1.28
CA GLY A 124 -3.57 -9.60 -0.51
C GLY A 124 -2.87 -8.26 -0.28
N ASN A 125 -3.53 -7.15 -0.60
CA ASN A 125 -3.06 -5.81 -0.27
C ASN A 125 -3.36 -5.49 1.19
N TYR A 126 -2.73 -4.43 1.70
CA TYR A 126 -2.86 -4.00 3.09
C TYR A 126 -3.36 -2.57 3.13
N ALA A 127 -4.53 -2.35 3.73
CA ALA A 127 -5.07 -1.03 3.98
C ALA A 127 -4.96 -0.69 5.47
N LYS A 128 -4.65 0.57 5.77
CA LYS A 128 -4.92 1.18 7.06
C LYS A 128 -5.95 2.29 6.87
N ALA A 129 -6.89 2.40 7.78
CA ALA A 129 -7.92 3.43 7.73
C ALA A 129 -8.11 4.05 9.11
N ILE A 130 -8.36 5.36 9.13
CA ILE A 130 -8.73 6.12 10.32
C ILE A 130 -10.16 6.60 10.16
N VAL A 131 -10.96 6.43 11.21
CA VAL A 131 -12.33 6.96 11.27
C VAL A 131 -12.25 8.47 11.44
N THR A 132 -12.73 9.20 10.44
CA THR A 132 -12.73 10.67 10.46
C THR A 132 -14.03 11.25 10.97
N GLY A 133 -15.12 10.49 10.87
CA GLY A 133 -16.43 10.97 11.24
C GLY A 133 -17.54 9.97 10.94
N TYR A 134 -18.75 10.46 11.13
CA TYR A 134 -19.98 9.72 10.95
C TYR A 134 -21.06 10.65 10.43
N ALA A 135 -21.86 10.17 9.48
CA ALA A 135 -23.00 10.92 8.97
C ALA A 135 -24.31 10.20 9.29
N ALA A 136 -25.41 10.96 9.29
CA ALA A 136 -26.74 10.43 9.54
C ALA A 136 -27.29 9.57 8.37
N GLY A 137 -26.60 9.63 7.23
CA GLY A 137 -27.00 9.03 5.96
C GLY A 137 -28.38 9.47 5.48
N ALA A 138 -28.88 8.80 4.46
CA ALA A 138 -30.20 9.09 3.89
C ALA A 138 -31.36 8.82 4.86
N ASN A 139 -31.13 7.99 5.89
CA ASN A 139 -32.13 7.58 6.86
C ASN A 139 -32.23 8.51 8.08
N GLY A 140 -31.32 9.49 8.23
CA GLY A 140 -31.34 10.45 9.34
C GLY A 140 -31.00 9.84 10.71
N THR A 141 -30.36 8.67 10.74
CA THR A 141 -29.98 7.96 11.96
C THR A 141 -28.52 8.27 12.29
N ASP A 142 -28.21 8.67 13.52
CA ASP A 142 -26.82 8.95 13.90
C ASP A 142 -25.90 7.75 13.62
N PHE A 143 -24.69 8.02 13.13
CA PHE A 143 -23.68 7.04 12.75
C PHE A 143 -24.13 6.00 11.70
N TYR A 144 -25.09 6.38 10.84
CA TYR A 144 -25.53 5.51 9.76
C TYR A 144 -24.41 5.26 8.75
N ASP A 145 -23.67 6.30 8.37
CA ASP A 145 -22.56 6.20 7.44
C ASP A 145 -21.23 6.39 8.16
N LEU A 146 -20.25 5.56 7.81
CA LEU A 146 -18.87 5.63 8.29
C LEU A 146 -18.05 6.52 7.36
N GLN A 147 -17.35 7.52 7.91
CA GLN A 147 -16.41 8.34 7.14
C GLN A 147 -14.98 7.98 7.53
N MET A 148 -14.11 7.80 6.54
CA MET A 148 -12.74 7.36 6.77
C MET A 148 -11.75 7.96 5.78
N ASP A 149 -10.51 8.11 6.25
CA ASP A 149 -9.35 8.29 5.40
C ASP A 149 -8.52 7.00 5.43
N TYR A 150 -7.98 6.58 4.29
CA TYR A 150 -7.20 5.34 4.21
C TYR A 150 -6.01 5.42 3.27
N ALA A 151 -5.05 4.53 3.52
CA ALA A 151 -3.90 4.26 2.66
C ALA A 151 -3.83 2.77 2.34
N LEU A 152 -3.61 2.42 1.07
CA LEU A 152 -3.51 1.06 0.55
C LEU A 152 -2.09 0.79 0.04
N TYR A 153 -1.55 -0.39 0.40
CA TYR A 153 -0.23 -0.87 0.02
C TYR A 153 -0.32 -2.23 -0.68
N ASP A 154 0.51 -2.48 -1.69
CA ASP A 154 0.42 -3.67 -2.55
C ASP A 154 0.95 -4.98 -1.93
N GLY A 155 1.48 -4.93 -0.70
CA GLY A 155 1.97 -6.09 0.04
C GLY A 155 3.13 -6.85 -0.61
N GLN A 156 3.64 -6.35 -1.74
CA GLN A 156 4.81 -6.90 -2.43
C GLN A 156 6.06 -6.18 -1.95
N PRO A 157 7.10 -6.89 -1.49
CA PRO A 157 8.38 -6.23 -1.25
C PRO A 157 8.86 -5.64 -2.59
N VAL A 158 8.95 -4.30 -2.72
CA VAL A 158 9.61 -3.73 -3.91
C VAL A 158 11.06 -4.22 -3.91
N GLY A 159 11.40 -4.99 -4.93
CA GLY A 159 12.74 -5.51 -5.13
C GLY A 159 13.77 -4.38 -5.10
N PRO A 160 15.03 -4.67 -4.74
CA PRO A 160 16.11 -3.70 -4.83
C PRO A 160 16.14 -3.14 -6.27
N ILE A 161 16.08 -1.82 -6.41
CA ILE A 161 16.24 -1.04 -7.65
C ILE A 161 17.09 -1.79 -8.69
N GLY A 162 16.43 -2.52 -9.59
CA GLY A 162 17.07 -3.49 -10.48
C GLY A 162 16.17 -4.63 -10.95
N GLU A 163 15.18 -5.04 -10.15
CA GLU A 163 14.11 -5.90 -10.65
C GLU A 163 13.01 -5.01 -11.23
N LEU A 164 13.03 -4.83 -12.55
CA LEU A 164 11.86 -4.37 -13.29
C LEU A 164 10.68 -5.24 -12.84
N PRO A 165 9.52 -4.67 -12.45
CA PRO A 165 8.32 -5.47 -12.26
C PRO A 165 8.10 -6.26 -13.55
N GLU A 166 8.00 -7.59 -13.44
CA GLU A 166 7.88 -8.43 -14.62
C GLU A 166 6.76 -7.88 -15.50
N PRO A 167 6.98 -7.74 -16.82
CA PRO A 167 6.04 -7.13 -17.75
C PRO A 167 4.86 -8.08 -18.02
N GLY A 168 4.04 -8.33 -17.00
CA GLY A 168 2.60 -8.52 -17.15
C GLY A 168 1.86 -7.17 -17.21
N ALA A 169 2.50 -6.08 -16.78
CA ALA A 169 1.95 -4.73 -16.84
C ALA A 169 2.75 -3.85 -17.83
N LEU A 170 2.26 -3.80 -19.07
CA LEU A 170 2.44 -2.72 -20.05
C LEU A 170 3.81 -2.57 -20.74
N GLY A 171 3.92 -3.25 -21.88
CA GLY A 171 4.25 -2.69 -23.20
C GLY A 171 5.18 -1.48 -23.34
N LEU A 172 6.25 -1.72 -24.10
CA LEU A 172 6.86 -0.80 -25.07
C LEU A 172 7.53 0.47 -24.52
N PHE A 173 8.85 0.43 -24.29
CA PHE A 173 9.77 1.48 -24.76
C PHE A 173 11.15 0.90 -25.04
N ALA A 174 11.43 0.64 -26.31
CA ALA A 174 12.77 0.41 -26.84
C ALA A 174 13.33 1.74 -27.35
N LEU A 175 14.36 2.31 -26.69
CA LEU A 175 15.21 3.41 -27.18
C LEU A 175 16.30 3.61 -26.10
N GLY A 176 17.62 3.54 -26.30
CA GLY A 176 18.48 3.14 -27.39
C GLY A 176 19.90 3.19 -26.83
N ALA A 177 20.64 2.09 -26.86
CA ALA A 177 22.06 2.05 -26.56
C ALA A 177 22.81 1.70 -27.85
N GLY A 178 23.68 2.58 -28.35
CA GLY A 178 24.53 2.23 -29.47
C GLY A 178 25.22 3.39 -30.16
N ALA A 179 26.41 3.75 -29.70
CA ALA A 179 27.49 4.22 -30.58
C ALA A 179 28.84 4.05 -29.84
N LEU A 180 29.34 2.82 -29.85
CA LEU A 180 30.73 2.49 -29.51
C LEU A 180 31.67 3.13 -30.55
N GLY A 181 32.63 3.90 -30.06
CA GLY A 181 33.68 4.51 -30.86
C GLY A 181 34.62 3.47 -31.46
N TRP A 182 34.88 3.58 -32.76
CA TRP A 182 35.88 2.79 -33.46
C TRP A 182 37.03 3.71 -33.90
N THR A 183 38.13 3.66 -33.13
CA THR A 183 39.38 4.36 -33.41
C THR A 183 40.21 3.58 -34.43
N ARG A 184 40.30 4.06 -35.67
CA ARG A 184 41.26 3.56 -36.67
C ARG A 184 42.66 4.10 -36.36
N ARG A 185 43.52 3.25 -35.80
CA ARG A 185 44.99 3.45 -35.83
C ARG A 185 45.49 3.28 -37.26
N ARG A 186 46.08 4.33 -37.85
CA ARG A 186 46.94 4.22 -39.03
C ARG A 186 48.40 4.06 -38.57
N LYS A 187 49.08 2.99 -39.01
CA LYS A 187 50.55 2.89 -38.98
C LYS A 187 51.15 3.45 -40.29
N PRO A 188 52.37 4.01 -40.28
CA PRO A 188 52.96 4.69 -41.44
C PRO A 188 53.93 3.82 -42.28
N ALA A 189 54.01 4.16 -43.59
CA ALA A 189 55.07 4.07 -44.64
C ALA A 189 55.92 2.78 -44.82
N PRO A 190 56.43 2.50 -46.04
CA PRO A 190 57.62 3.20 -46.55
C PRO A 190 57.61 3.57 -48.04
N ALA A 191 58.53 4.47 -48.39
CA ALA A 191 58.85 4.96 -49.73
C ALA A 191 59.66 3.94 -50.57
N SER A 192 59.52 3.99 -51.90
CA SER A 192 60.62 3.66 -52.82
C SER A 192 60.47 4.39 -54.16
N GLN A 193 61.63 4.69 -54.73
CA GLN A 193 61.94 5.52 -55.89
C GLN A 193 61.46 4.94 -57.23
N ARG A 194 61.17 5.83 -58.20
CA ARG A 194 61.91 5.99 -59.47
C ARG A 194 61.39 7.19 -60.26
#